data_AF-A0A1H4ZFP3-F1
#
_entry.id   AF-A0A1H4ZFP3-F1
#
_cell.length_a   1.000
_cell.length_b   1.000
_cell.length_c   1.000
_cell.angle_alpha   90.00
_cell.angle_beta   90.00
_cell.angle_gamma   90.00
#
_symmetry.space_group_name_H-M   'P 1'
#
loop_
_entity.id
_entity.type
_entity.pdbx_description
1 polymer ?
#
loop_
_entity_poly.entity_id
_entity_poly.type
_entity_poly.pdbx_seq_one_letter_code
_entity_poly.pdbx_strand_id
1 'polypeptide(L)'
;MSELIPTFFSLYWHILLAVVATMFLAIAIIVNWYEFRYWMMKVRLRFPGIGRIATWVKNPGEREKPSEKNPNAVGFNTSESELCGAYNTYYQDHLPSEANFRRNQDYLAKIDEDGRREKGWGLWTLIIVLMLIEASAFGFALAPFALTLATPNTALGGAFAIGLVISIIGLFLSEFAGRQLYLNSVVGKIMSYENMRRGQDMMKTHIITIDNTHADDEMQPFQQMLNRVKVPKNGEMPAKRYGVLIAYGIFITVLAVAAFWVRTETLNAQEAQLVENPPAVSQSADDFPVSGAAEDDFPMPSDMNSMSESVAGKSAQDQIDAMHRASLVTFAVLSVLFIFIQVTSTFLAYMFGFAGTHSRKAWELTHKFASAADFVRYHESRARSIAHDAQSSLGKLQAMQVNVFRANGEDREKLRADMLSRTFMTFIAEREGEAAFKAQKEKLDALSKEGLAVIETYMKKTIEDLNAAIAVNDNARIAEIIRVARPRFANATDPSVVAYQKQFKGVVDVFGATLDEPVPTAAPAPAPAPVQAAAPQPVAQPAPAPQPVAEPAPAVAAPAPAPQPIAEPAPVVAAAPAPAAAPAPAPEAAFNHNAWGDLTVFEADDMEYVAGKKGVDVALLQRARRLQLLDKQGA
;
A
#
# COMPACT_ATOMS: atom_id res chain seq x y z
N MET A 1 27.72 -43.94 -20.23
CA MET A 1 27.46 -42.52 -20.58
C MET A 1 26.00 -42.26 -20.96
N SER A 2 25.26 -43.22 -21.53
CA SER A 2 23.85 -43.06 -21.92
C SER A 2 22.86 -42.84 -20.76
N GLU A 3 23.12 -43.37 -19.57
CA GLU A 3 22.24 -43.18 -18.39
C GLU A 3 22.52 -41.89 -17.59
N LEU A 4 23.71 -41.30 -17.74
CA LEU A 4 24.11 -40.07 -17.03
C LEU A 4 23.41 -38.82 -17.58
N ILE A 5 23.01 -38.85 -18.84
CA ILE A 5 22.39 -37.73 -19.55
C ILE A 5 20.92 -37.54 -19.11
N PRO A 6 20.03 -38.55 -19.14
CA PRO A 6 18.66 -38.40 -18.67
C PRO A 6 18.56 -38.12 -17.16
N THR A 7 19.46 -38.69 -16.35
CA THR A 7 19.55 -38.39 -14.91
C THR A 7 19.99 -36.96 -14.63
N PHE A 8 20.96 -36.43 -15.41
CA PHE A 8 21.34 -35.02 -15.35
C PHE A 8 20.17 -34.07 -15.72
N PHE A 9 19.36 -34.41 -16.73
CA PHE A 9 18.21 -33.60 -17.11
C PHE A 9 17.05 -33.66 -16.11
N SER A 10 16.76 -34.84 -15.53
CA SER A 10 15.81 -34.96 -14.44
C SER A 10 16.25 -34.14 -13.22
N LEU A 11 17.54 -34.20 -12.87
CA LEU A 11 18.10 -33.43 -11.78
C LEU A 11 18.06 -31.92 -12.06
N TYR A 12 18.36 -31.50 -13.29
CA TYR A 12 18.23 -30.11 -13.74
C TYR A 12 16.80 -29.60 -13.60
N TRP A 13 15.80 -30.40 -13.99
CA TRP A 13 14.40 -30.03 -13.84
C TRP A 13 13.97 -29.90 -12.37
N HIS A 14 14.42 -30.80 -11.50
CA HIS A 14 14.17 -30.69 -10.06
C HIS A 14 14.85 -29.47 -9.43
N ILE A 15 16.08 -29.12 -9.86
CA ILE A 15 16.77 -27.91 -9.42
C ILE A 15 15.99 -26.68 -9.91
N LEU A 16 15.55 -26.65 -11.17
CA LEU A 16 14.79 -25.54 -11.73
C LEU A 16 13.45 -25.38 -11.00
N LEU A 17 12.72 -26.47 -10.73
CA LEU A 17 11.51 -26.45 -9.92
C LEU A 17 11.78 -25.98 -8.48
N ALA A 18 12.87 -26.41 -7.86
CA ALA A 18 13.24 -25.95 -6.52
C ALA A 18 13.58 -24.45 -6.52
N VAL A 19 14.27 -23.94 -7.55
CA VAL A 19 14.55 -22.51 -7.73
C VAL A 19 13.27 -21.72 -7.93
N VAL A 20 12.36 -22.20 -8.79
CA VAL A 20 11.06 -21.55 -9.02
C VAL A 20 10.21 -21.56 -7.75
N ALA A 21 10.14 -22.69 -7.04
CA ALA A 21 9.40 -22.81 -5.79
C ALA A 21 9.98 -21.91 -4.69
N THR A 22 11.32 -21.84 -4.56
CA THR A 22 11.97 -20.92 -3.62
C THR A 22 11.77 -19.46 -4.00
N MET A 23 11.75 -19.13 -5.29
CA MET A 23 11.39 -17.79 -5.78
C MET A 23 9.95 -17.43 -5.41
N PHE A 24 8.98 -18.32 -5.64
CA PHE A 24 7.59 -18.09 -5.25
C PHE A 24 7.44 -17.93 -3.73
N LEU A 25 8.12 -18.77 -2.95
CA LEU A 25 8.14 -18.64 -1.49
C LEU A 25 8.79 -17.33 -1.03
N ALA A 26 9.91 -16.94 -1.65
CA ALA A 26 10.59 -15.68 -1.36
C ALA A 26 9.69 -14.49 -1.69
N ILE A 27 8.96 -14.52 -2.82
CA ILE A 27 7.99 -13.49 -3.17
C ILE A 27 6.88 -13.41 -2.11
N ALA A 28 6.31 -14.54 -1.68
CA ALA A 28 5.30 -14.56 -0.63
C ALA A 28 5.80 -13.95 0.69
N ILE A 29 7.06 -14.23 1.06
CA ILE A 29 7.72 -13.64 2.24
C ILE A 29 7.96 -12.14 2.07
N ILE A 30 8.42 -11.68 0.90
CA ILE A 30 8.68 -10.27 0.61
C ILE A 30 7.38 -9.46 0.64
N VAL A 31 6.30 -9.99 0.06
CA VAL A 31 4.99 -9.36 0.02
C VAL A 31 4.39 -9.23 1.44
N ASN A 32 4.57 -10.27 2.27
CA ASN A 32 4.06 -10.31 3.64
C ASN A 32 5.17 -10.05 4.67
N TRP A 33 6.16 -9.23 4.32
CA TRP A 33 7.36 -9.06 5.13
C TRP A 33 7.10 -8.58 6.55
N TYR A 34 6.10 -7.70 6.73
CA TYR A 34 5.67 -7.24 8.05
C TYR A 34 5.20 -8.41 8.93
N GLU A 35 4.27 -9.22 8.41
CA GLU A 35 3.71 -10.38 9.10
C GLU A 35 4.78 -11.42 9.41
N PHE A 36 5.69 -11.68 8.46
CA PHE A 36 6.79 -12.61 8.64
C PHE A 36 7.76 -12.13 9.73
N ARG A 37 8.13 -10.85 9.74
CA ARG A 37 8.99 -10.27 10.77
C ARG A 37 8.36 -10.33 12.15
N TYR A 38 7.06 -10.02 12.25
CA TYR A 38 6.31 -10.12 13.49
C TYR A 38 6.21 -11.57 14.00
N TRP A 39 5.90 -12.52 13.11
CA TRP A 39 5.90 -13.94 13.43
C TRP A 39 7.27 -14.44 13.89
N MET A 40 8.34 -14.10 13.16
CA MET A 40 9.72 -14.46 13.50
C MET A 40 10.14 -13.88 14.86
N MET A 41 9.74 -12.65 15.17
CA MET A 41 9.93 -12.06 16.50
C MET A 41 9.24 -12.90 17.57
N LYS A 42 7.95 -13.25 17.39
CA LYS A 42 7.22 -14.09 18.34
C LYS A 42 7.87 -15.46 18.54
N VAL A 43 8.33 -16.09 17.46
CA VAL A 43 9.07 -17.37 17.52
C VAL A 43 10.34 -17.21 18.34
N ARG A 44 11.18 -16.21 18.04
CA ARG A 44 12.43 -15.95 18.79
C ARG A 44 12.21 -15.65 20.27
N LEU A 45 11.11 -14.98 20.61
CA LEU A 45 10.75 -14.68 22.00
C LEU A 45 10.26 -15.94 22.74
N ARG A 46 9.35 -16.69 22.12
CA ARG A 46 8.59 -17.78 22.77
C ARG A 46 9.21 -19.18 22.60
N PHE A 47 10.30 -19.32 21.84
CA PHE A 47 10.91 -20.62 21.59
C PHE A 47 11.28 -21.33 22.92
N PRO A 48 10.88 -22.59 23.13
CA PRO A 48 11.16 -23.28 24.38
C PRO A 48 12.67 -23.48 24.57
N GLY A 49 13.17 -23.25 25.79
CA GLY A 49 14.55 -23.52 26.19
C GLY A 49 15.62 -22.54 25.69
N ILE A 50 15.52 -22.06 24.45
CA ILE A 50 16.55 -21.20 23.80
C ILE A 50 16.00 -19.78 23.52
N GLY A 51 14.69 -19.58 23.61
CA GLY A 51 14.07 -18.28 23.37
C GLY A 51 14.46 -17.22 24.40
N ARG A 52 14.37 -15.94 24.01
CA ARG A 52 14.76 -14.81 24.87
C ARG A 52 14.05 -14.80 26.21
N ILE A 53 12.77 -15.20 26.26
CA ILE A 53 12.02 -15.28 27.51
C ILE A 53 12.70 -16.25 28.51
N ALA A 54 13.18 -17.41 28.06
CA ALA A 54 13.85 -18.36 28.95
C ALA A 54 15.16 -17.80 29.54
N THR A 55 15.88 -17.00 28.76
CA THR A 55 17.08 -16.29 29.21
C THR A 55 16.73 -15.16 30.19
N TRP A 56 15.72 -14.36 29.87
CA TRP A 56 15.25 -13.24 30.69
C TRP A 56 14.59 -13.67 32.02
N VAL A 57 14.08 -14.90 32.09
CA VAL A 57 13.64 -15.48 33.37
C VAL A 57 14.82 -15.69 34.32
N LYS A 58 15.98 -16.09 33.81
CA LYS A 58 17.20 -16.31 34.62
C LYS A 58 17.88 -14.99 34.99
N ASN A 59 17.88 -14.04 34.05
CA ASN A 59 18.52 -12.74 34.19
C ASN A 59 17.49 -11.62 33.94
N PRO A 60 16.66 -11.26 34.94
CA PRO A 60 15.59 -10.27 34.77
C PRO A 60 16.11 -8.84 34.56
N GLY A 61 17.35 -8.54 34.96
CA GLY A 61 17.92 -7.20 34.95
C GLY A 61 17.56 -6.37 36.19
N GLU A 62 17.87 -5.08 36.14
CA GLU A 62 17.54 -4.14 37.21
C GLU A 62 16.11 -3.63 37.09
N ARG A 63 15.51 -3.31 38.24
CA ARG A 63 14.22 -2.62 38.30
C ARG A 63 14.40 -1.15 37.99
N GLU A 64 13.54 -0.63 37.12
CA GLU A 64 13.45 0.79 36.85
C GLU A 64 13.21 1.58 38.13
N LYS A 65 13.91 2.70 38.27
CA LYS A 65 13.81 3.62 39.40
C LYS A 65 13.18 4.93 38.92
N PRO A 66 12.43 5.63 39.79
CA PRO A 66 11.96 6.97 39.49
C PRO A 66 13.09 7.87 39.01
N SER A 67 12.87 8.55 37.90
CA SER A 67 13.80 9.50 37.30
C SER A 67 13.15 10.87 37.18
N GLU A 68 13.94 11.93 36.99
CA GLU A 68 13.43 13.27 36.67
C GLU A 68 12.47 13.24 35.46
N LYS A 69 12.66 12.28 34.55
CA LYS A 69 11.84 12.06 33.36
C LYS A 69 10.58 11.22 33.60
N ASN A 70 10.61 10.33 34.60
CA ASN A 70 9.50 9.45 34.97
C ASN A 70 9.42 9.36 36.51
N PRO A 71 8.79 10.34 37.19
CA PRO A 71 8.74 10.38 38.65
C PRO A 71 7.86 9.28 39.24
N ASN A 72 6.92 8.73 38.46
CA ASN A 72 5.98 7.69 38.87
C ASN A 72 6.29 6.33 38.21
N ALA A 73 7.58 6.03 38.00
CA ALA A 73 8.00 4.79 37.36
C ALA A 73 7.40 3.56 38.07
N VAL A 74 6.71 2.73 37.30
CA VAL A 74 5.99 1.54 37.79
C VAL A 74 6.98 0.44 38.20
N GLY A 75 8.23 0.54 37.76
CA GLY A 75 9.32 -0.33 38.19
C GLY A 75 9.41 -1.61 37.36
N PHE A 76 9.35 -1.48 36.04
CA PHE A 76 9.59 -2.57 35.10
C PHE A 76 11.02 -3.09 35.24
N ASN A 77 11.18 -4.40 35.15
CA ASN A 77 12.50 -5.02 35.00
C ASN A 77 13.04 -4.71 33.59
N THR A 78 14.37 -4.66 33.43
CA THR A 78 15.01 -4.48 32.11
C THR A 78 14.50 -5.50 31.07
N SER A 79 14.31 -6.75 31.49
CA SER A 79 13.75 -7.80 30.63
C SER A 79 12.29 -7.54 30.20
N GLU A 80 11.47 -6.98 31.09
CA GLU A 80 10.07 -6.66 30.81
C GLU A 80 9.98 -5.46 29.87
N SER A 81 10.82 -4.43 30.07
CA SER A 81 10.86 -3.24 29.22
C SER A 81 11.43 -3.56 27.83
N GLU A 82 12.41 -4.46 27.70
CA GLU A 82 12.88 -4.97 26.41
C GLU A 82 11.81 -5.77 25.66
N LEU A 83 11.08 -6.65 26.36
CA LEU A 83 9.97 -7.41 25.78
C LEU A 83 8.85 -6.48 25.31
N CYS A 84 8.41 -5.55 26.17
CA CYS A 84 7.38 -4.57 25.82
C CYS A 84 7.87 -3.63 24.70
N GLY A 85 9.14 -3.23 24.73
CA GLY A 85 9.77 -2.43 23.67
C GLY A 85 9.73 -3.12 22.29
N ALA A 86 9.97 -4.42 22.24
CA ALA A 86 9.88 -5.20 21.01
C ALA A 86 8.46 -5.19 20.41
N TYR A 87 7.42 -5.31 21.25
CA TYR A 87 6.03 -5.22 20.80
C TYR A 87 5.58 -3.78 20.51
N ASN A 88 6.11 -2.80 21.23
CA ASN A 88 5.77 -1.38 21.07
C ASN A 88 6.07 -0.89 19.64
N THR A 89 7.18 -1.31 19.02
CA THR A 89 7.46 -0.94 17.62
C THR A 89 6.33 -1.37 16.68
N TYR A 90 5.87 -2.61 16.78
CA TYR A 90 4.77 -3.12 15.94
C TYR A 90 3.41 -2.51 16.31
N TYR A 91 3.22 -2.18 17.59
CA TYR A 91 2.04 -1.49 18.09
C TYR A 91 1.93 -0.06 17.51
N GLN A 92 3.03 0.71 17.54
CA GLN A 92 3.08 2.07 16.99
C GLN A 92 2.84 2.12 15.47
N ASP A 93 3.30 1.12 14.72
CA ASP A 93 3.01 0.99 13.29
C ASP A 93 1.49 0.89 12.99
N HIS A 94 0.69 0.48 13.97
CA HIS A 94 -0.77 0.35 13.89
C HIS A 94 -1.53 1.46 14.63
N LEU A 95 -0.87 2.60 14.91
CA LEU A 95 -1.51 3.83 15.39
C LEU A 95 -1.54 4.97 14.36
N PRO A 96 -1.79 4.74 13.05
CA PRO A 96 -1.96 5.85 12.13
C PRO A 96 -3.25 6.60 12.46
N SER A 97 -3.17 7.92 12.48
CA SER A 97 -4.34 8.78 12.74
C SER A 97 -5.29 8.81 11.54
N GLU A 98 -6.55 9.17 11.79
CA GLU A 98 -7.51 9.47 10.73
C GLU A 98 -6.97 10.52 9.74
N ALA A 99 -6.22 11.50 10.26
CA ALA A 99 -5.55 12.52 9.46
C ALA A 99 -4.53 11.91 8.48
N ASN A 100 -3.86 10.80 8.82
CA ASN A 100 -2.94 10.12 7.88
C ASN A 100 -3.70 9.56 6.67
N PHE A 101 -4.87 8.96 6.91
CA PHE A 101 -5.71 8.43 5.83
C PHE A 101 -6.20 9.56 4.90
N ARG A 102 -6.73 10.64 5.49
CA ARG A 102 -7.18 11.82 4.73
C ARG A 102 -6.04 12.48 3.96
N ARG A 103 -4.84 12.58 4.54
CA ARG A 103 -3.65 13.11 3.84
C ARG A 103 -3.27 12.27 2.62
N ASN A 104 -3.33 10.93 2.72
CA ASN A 104 -3.08 10.06 1.58
C ASN A 104 -4.14 10.21 0.48
N GLN A 105 -5.43 10.29 0.85
CA GLN A 105 -6.51 10.52 -0.11
C GLN A 105 -6.39 11.89 -0.79
N ASP A 106 -6.12 12.94 -0.03
CA ASP A 106 -5.88 14.29 -0.55
C ASP A 106 -4.68 14.34 -1.50
N TYR A 107 -3.59 13.65 -1.15
CA TYR A 107 -2.43 13.52 -2.04
C TYR A 107 -2.82 12.91 -3.39
N LEU A 108 -3.62 11.84 -3.40
CA LEU A 108 -4.10 11.17 -4.61
C LEU A 108 -5.11 12.03 -5.39
N ALA A 109 -6.02 12.73 -4.70
CA ALA A 109 -7.01 13.60 -5.32
C ALA A 109 -6.35 14.77 -6.06
N LYS A 110 -5.32 15.40 -5.46
CA LYS A 110 -4.60 16.54 -6.08
C LYS A 110 -3.83 16.18 -7.34
N ILE A 111 -3.47 14.92 -7.53
CA ILE A 111 -2.84 14.44 -8.76
C ILE A 111 -3.84 13.76 -9.72
N ASP A 112 -5.12 13.67 -9.34
CA ASP A 112 -6.17 12.97 -10.08
C ASP A 112 -5.89 11.46 -10.25
N GLU A 113 -5.39 10.83 -9.17
CA GLU A 113 -5.10 9.39 -9.12
C GLU A 113 -5.90 8.64 -8.03
N ASP A 114 -6.95 9.26 -7.47
CA ASP A 114 -7.80 8.72 -6.40
C ASP A 114 -8.63 7.50 -6.85
N GLY A 115 -9.10 7.47 -8.10
CA GLY A 115 -9.81 6.34 -8.69
C GLY A 115 -8.92 5.24 -9.29
N ARG A 116 -7.60 5.37 -9.18
CA ARG A 116 -6.65 4.43 -9.81
C ARG A 116 -6.30 3.27 -8.90
N ARG A 117 -5.83 2.17 -9.50
CA ARG A 117 -5.44 0.94 -8.80
C ARG A 117 -4.23 0.29 -9.47
N GLU A 118 -3.45 -0.45 -8.69
CA GLU A 118 -2.43 -1.35 -9.24
C GLU A 118 -3.06 -2.61 -9.83
N LYS A 119 -2.34 -3.27 -10.75
CA LYS A 119 -2.73 -4.56 -11.31
C LYS A 119 -2.87 -5.58 -10.17
N GLY A 120 -4.04 -6.21 -10.10
CA GLY A 120 -4.25 -7.32 -9.17
C GLY A 120 -3.38 -8.53 -9.52
N TRP A 121 -3.16 -9.41 -8.55
CA TRP A 121 -2.37 -10.64 -8.72
C TRP A 121 -2.85 -11.50 -9.89
N GLY A 122 -4.15 -11.70 -10.04
CA GLY A 122 -4.71 -12.49 -11.15
C GLY A 122 -4.38 -11.91 -12.53
N LEU A 123 -4.40 -10.58 -12.68
CA LEU A 123 -4.05 -9.93 -13.93
C LEU A 123 -2.55 -10.06 -14.24
N TRP A 124 -1.68 -9.94 -13.22
CA TRP A 124 -0.26 -10.20 -13.36
C TRP A 124 0.01 -11.63 -13.84
N THR A 125 -0.62 -12.63 -13.20
CA THR A 125 -0.50 -14.03 -13.60
C THR A 125 -0.98 -14.25 -15.03
N LEU A 126 -2.13 -13.68 -15.41
CA LEU A 126 -2.67 -13.79 -16.76
C LEU A 126 -1.69 -13.23 -17.80
N ILE A 127 -1.14 -12.02 -17.58
CA ILE A 127 -0.17 -11.40 -18.50
C ILE A 127 1.09 -12.25 -18.61
N ILE A 128 1.62 -12.75 -17.48
CA ILE A 128 2.82 -13.60 -17.47
C ILE A 128 2.58 -14.89 -18.26
N VAL A 129 1.46 -15.57 -18.05
CA VAL A 129 1.11 -16.79 -18.77
C VAL A 129 0.96 -16.53 -20.26
N LEU A 130 0.23 -15.48 -20.64
CA LEU A 130 0.00 -15.14 -22.04
C LEU A 130 1.33 -14.80 -22.74
N MET A 131 2.19 -14.04 -22.08
CA MET A 131 3.52 -13.69 -22.59
C MET A 131 4.45 -14.90 -22.70
N LEU A 132 4.39 -15.84 -21.76
CA LEU A 132 5.21 -17.06 -21.79
C LEU A 132 4.80 -17.99 -22.92
N ILE A 133 3.49 -18.20 -23.13
CA ILE A 133 2.99 -19.02 -24.25
C ILE A 133 3.51 -18.47 -25.57
N GLU A 134 3.35 -17.17 -25.77
CA GLU A 134 3.77 -16.50 -26.99
C GLU A 134 5.29 -16.51 -27.22
N ALA A 135 6.07 -16.15 -26.20
CA ALA A 135 7.52 -16.11 -26.32
C ALA A 135 8.12 -17.53 -26.45
N SER A 136 7.48 -18.54 -25.87
CA SER A 136 7.90 -19.95 -26.05
C SER A 136 7.75 -20.40 -27.49
N ALA A 137 6.67 -20.01 -28.19
CA ALA A 137 6.50 -20.30 -29.62
C ALA A 137 7.62 -19.68 -30.48
N PHE A 138 8.09 -18.49 -30.11
CA PHE A 138 9.28 -17.90 -30.75
C PHE A 138 10.58 -18.63 -30.39
N GLY A 139 10.73 -19.03 -29.12
CA GLY A 139 11.85 -19.84 -28.66
C GLY A 139 11.98 -21.16 -29.43
N PHE A 140 10.86 -21.84 -29.70
CA PHE A 140 10.82 -23.07 -30.51
C PHE A 140 11.22 -22.81 -31.96
N ALA A 141 10.76 -21.71 -32.56
CA ALA A 141 11.18 -21.33 -33.90
C ALA A 141 12.69 -21.02 -34.00
N LEU A 142 13.30 -20.48 -32.93
CA LEU A 142 14.74 -20.18 -32.91
C LEU A 142 15.63 -21.40 -32.59
N ALA A 143 15.09 -22.43 -31.95
CA ALA A 143 15.87 -23.54 -31.43
C ALA A 143 16.75 -24.24 -32.49
N PRO A 144 16.25 -24.52 -33.71
CA PRO A 144 17.06 -25.17 -34.75
C PRO A 144 18.29 -24.34 -35.16
N PHE A 145 18.23 -23.01 -35.06
CA PHE A 145 19.32 -22.11 -35.45
C PHE A 145 20.26 -21.76 -34.29
N ALA A 146 19.71 -21.62 -33.08
CA ALA A 146 20.48 -21.25 -31.90
C ALA A 146 21.20 -22.46 -31.27
N LEU A 147 20.66 -23.67 -31.44
CA LEU A 147 21.08 -24.89 -30.75
C LEU A 147 21.41 -26.01 -31.75
N THR A 148 22.15 -25.69 -32.81
CA THR A 148 22.50 -26.60 -33.92
C THR A 148 23.26 -27.86 -33.49
N LEU A 149 23.95 -27.82 -32.34
CA LEU A 149 24.72 -28.95 -31.79
C LEU A 149 24.01 -29.69 -30.64
N ALA A 150 22.79 -29.26 -30.28
CA ALA A 150 22.04 -29.85 -29.18
C ALA A 150 21.27 -31.11 -29.62
N THR A 151 21.07 -32.05 -28.71
CA THR A 151 20.15 -33.18 -28.97
C THR A 151 18.70 -32.66 -28.99
N PRO A 152 17.74 -33.38 -29.61
CA PRO A 152 16.36 -32.89 -29.72
C PRO A 152 15.75 -32.47 -28.37
N ASN A 153 16.01 -33.24 -27.31
CA ASN A 153 15.54 -32.93 -25.97
C ASN A 153 16.22 -31.68 -25.37
N THR A 154 17.50 -31.42 -25.69
CA THR A 154 18.16 -30.18 -25.26
C THR A 154 17.74 -28.98 -26.08
N ALA A 155 17.43 -29.16 -27.36
CA ALA A 155 16.87 -28.12 -28.21
C ALA A 155 15.50 -27.67 -27.69
N LEU A 156 14.63 -28.61 -27.29
CA LEU A 156 13.32 -28.33 -26.69
C LEU A 156 13.44 -27.52 -25.38
N GLY A 157 14.34 -27.94 -24.48
CA GLY A 157 14.58 -27.22 -23.22
C GLY A 157 15.19 -25.84 -23.42
N GLY A 158 16.14 -25.72 -24.37
CA GLY A 158 16.78 -24.46 -24.71
C GLY A 158 15.85 -23.48 -25.44
N ALA A 159 14.94 -23.98 -26.27
CA ALA A 159 13.87 -23.21 -26.90
C ALA A 159 13.01 -22.49 -25.85
N PHE A 160 12.53 -23.23 -24.86
CA PHE A 160 11.75 -22.68 -23.77
C PHE A 160 12.55 -21.65 -22.96
N ALA A 161 13.83 -21.90 -22.70
CA ALA A 161 14.70 -20.95 -21.99
C ALA A 161 14.89 -19.63 -22.77
N ILE A 162 15.10 -19.69 -24.08
CA ILE A 162 15.20 -18.50 -24.95
C ILE A 162 13.88 -17.72 -24.91
N GLY A 163 12.75 -18.41 -25.07
CA GLY A 163 11.42 -17.80 -24.98
C GLY A 163 11.18 -17.13 -23.62
N LEU A 164 11.56 -17.78 -22.52
CA LEU A 164 11.43 -17.22 -21.18
C LEU A 164 12.23 -15.93 -21.00
N VAL A 165 13.48 -15.88 -21.46
CA VAL A 165 14.29 -14.64 -21.38
C VAL A 165 13.63 -13.49 -22.15
N ILE A 166 13.14 -13.76 -23.35
CA ILE A 166 12.46 -12.75 -24.19
C ILE A 166 11.16 -12.29 -23.54
N SER A 167 10.39 -13.20 -22.94
CA SER A 167 9.15 -12.87 -22.22
C SER A 167 9.40 -11.89 -21.07
N ILE A 168 10.46 -12.10 -20.29
CA ILE A 168 10.82 -11.25 -19.16
C ILE A 168 11.18 -9.85 -19.66
N ILE A 169 12.04 -9.76 -20.68
CA ILE A 169 12.45 -8.48 -21.26
C ILE A 169 11.25 -7.74 -21.83
N GLY A 170 10.41 -8.42 -22.62
CA GLY A 170 9.21 -7.83 -23.22
C GLY A 170 8.24 -7.31 -22.16
N LEU A 171 8.04 -8.07 -21.08
CA LEU A 171 7.14 -7.70 -19.98
C LEU A 171 7.63 -6.43 -19.26
N PHE A 172 8.92 -6.36 -18.94
CA PHE A 172 9.51 -5.18 -18.29
C PHE A 172 9.45 -3.94 -19.19
N LEU A 173 9.78 -4.08 -20.47
CA LEU A 173 9.72 -2.97 -21.42
C LEU A 173 8.28 -2.48 -21.65
N SER A 174 7.33 -3.41 -21.76
CA SER A 174 5.89 -3.11 -21.87
C SER A 174 5.37 -2.34 -20.65
N GLU A 175 5.74 -2.79 -19.44
CA GLU A 175 5.36 -2.13 -18.19
C GLU A 175 5.93 -0.71 -18.10
N PHE A 176 7.21 -0.55 -18.46
CA PHE A 176 7.86 0.75 -18.45
C PHE A 176 7.28 1.69 -19.51
N ALA A 177 7.02 1.19 -20.71
CA ALA A 177 6.35 1.93 -21.78
C ALA A 177 4.97 2.41 -21.33
N GLY A 178 4.10 1.54 -20.81
CA GLY A 178 2.76 1.94 -20.37
C GLY A 178 2.78 3.01 -19.27
N ARG A 179 3.69 2.90 -18.29
CA ARG A 179 3.85 3.94 -17.26
C ARG A 179 4.33 5.27 -17.83
N GLN A 180 5.23 5.26 -18.82
CA GLN A 180 5.67 6.47 -19.51
C GLN A 180 4.55 7.11 -20.34
N LEU A 181 3.70 6.32 -21.01
CA LEU A 181 2.48 6.83 -21.67
C LEU A 181 1.59 7.57 -20.67
N TYR A 182 1.38 6.98 -19.50
CA TYR A 182 0.56 7.60 -18.47
C TYR A 182 1.17 8.91 -17.97
N LEU A 183 2.47 8.91 -17.66
CA LEU A 183 3.19 10.12 -17.27
C LEU A 183 3.02 11.24 -18.31
N ASN A 184 3.13 10.93 -19.60
CA ASN A 184 2.92 11.91 -20.68
C ASN A 184 1.48 12.43 -20.75
N SER A 185 0.48 11.61 -20.39
CA SER A 185 -0.92 12.04 -20.31
C SER A 185 -1.13 13.02 -19.15
N VAL A 186 -0.52 12.78 -17.99
CA VAL A 186 -0.53 13.70 -16.83
C VAL A 186 0.17 15.01 -17.17
N VAL A 187 1.32 14.95 -17.85
CA VAL A 187 2.00 16.15 -18.36
C VAL A 187 1.10 16.92 -19.34
N GLY A 188 0.37 16.21 -20.21
CA GLY A 188 -0.64 16.81 -21.07
C GLY A 188 -1.74 17.53 -20.28
N LYS A 189 -2.22 16.93 -19.20
CA LYS A 189 -3.21 17.54 -18.31
C LYS A 189 -2.65 18.77 -17.58
N ILE A 190 -1.43 18.70 -17.06
CA ILE A 190 -0.75 19.85 -16.44
C ILE A 190 -0.64 21.02 -17.43
N MET A 191 -0.22 20.75 -18.67
CA MET A 191 -0.13 21.78 -19.70
C MET A 191 -1.50 22.34 -20.13
N SER A 192 -2.58 21.56 -20.03
CA SER A 192 -3.93 22.04 -20.35
C SER A 192 -4.43 23.17 -19.43
N TYR A 193 -3.80 23.35 -18.27
CA TYR A 193 -4.08 24.45 -17.34
C TYR A 193 -3.40 25.78 -17.73
N GLU A 194 -2.89 25.91 -18.95
CA GLU A 194 -2.21 27.12 -19.45
C GLU A 194 -3.06 28.39 -19.26
N ASN A 195 -4.38 28.33 -19.43
CA ASN A 195 -5.27 29.48 -19.22
C ASN A 195 -5.36 29.94 -17.76
N MET A 196 -5.08 29.05 -16.79
CA MET A 196 -5.09 29.39 -15.36
C MET A 196 -3.76 30.02 -14.90
N ARG A 197 -2.70 29.83 -15.70
CA ARG A 197 -1.31 30.20 -15.41
C ARG A 197 -1.11 31.68 -15.04
N ARG A 198 -1.95 32.62 -15.51
CA ARG A 198 -1.77 34.09 -15.32
C ARG A 198 -0.30 34.56 -15.47
N GLY A 199 0.46 33.93 -16.38
CA GLY A 199 1.88 34.22 -16.61
C GLY A 199 2.90 33.58 -15.64
N GLN A 200 2.51 32.72 -14.70
CA GLN A 200 3.43 32.03 -13.76
C GLN A 200 4.15 30.84 -14.39
N ASP A 201 5.44 30.62 -14.14
CA ASP A 201 6.15 29.47 -14.75
C ASP A 201 5.64 28.09 -14.32
N MET A 202 5.59 27.14 -15.26
CA MET A 202 5.19 25.75 -14.99
C MET A 202 6.39 24.95 -14.48
N MET A 203 6.95 25.43 -13.37
CA MET A 203 8.13 24.86 -12.74
C MET A 203 7.80 24.35 -11.35
N LYS A 204 8.34 23.18 -11.00
CA LYS A 204 8.19 22.60 -9.65
C LYS A 204 8.70 23.59 -8.61
N THR A 205 7.82 24.04 -7.72
CA THR A 205 8.12 25.01 -6.65
C THR A 205 8.45 24.30 -5.35
N HIS A 206 7.76 23.20 -5.03
CA HIS A 206 7.94 22.47 -3.78
C HIS A 206 8.09 20.97 -4.00
N ILE A 207 8.82 20.32 -3.09
CA ILE A 207 8.86 18.86 -2.99
C ILE A 207 7.75 18.44 -2.02
N ILE A 208 6.67 17.90 -2.59
CA ILE A 208 5.52 17.44 -1.82
C ILE A 208 5.58 15.93 -1.64
N THR A 209 5.62 15.51 -0.38
CA THR A 209 5.45 14.15 0.11
C THR A 209 4.06 14.00 0.72
N ILE A 210 3.73 12.79 1.19
CA ILE A 210 2.47 12.51 1.87
C ILE A 210 2.36 13.35 3.17
N ASP A 211 3.47 13.54 3.88
CA ASP A 211 3.47 14.18 5.20
C ASP A 211 3.17 15.68 5.13
N ASN A 212 3.62 16.36 4.06
CA ASN A 212 3.42 17.78 3.82
C ASN A 212 2.45 18.06 2.64
N THR A 213 1.47 17.19 2.40
CA THR A 213 0.50 17.34 1.29
C THR A 213 -0.25 18.68 1.31
N HIS A 214 -0.39 19.31 2.48
CA HIS A 214 -1.09 20.59 2.64
C HIS A 214 -0.22 21.83 2.36
N ALA A 215 1.08 21.65 2.11
CA ALA A 215 1.99 22.78 1.90
C ALA A 215 1.72 23.53 0.58
N ASP A 216 0.86 22.99 -0.29
CA ASP A 216 0.49 23.61 -1.56
C ASP A 216 -1.00 23.80 -1.80
N ASP A 217 -1.79 23.80 -0.73
CA ASP A 217 -3.25 24.01 -0.78
C ASP A 217 -3.63 25.35 -1.40
N GLU A 218 -2.83 26.39 -1.15
CA GLU A 218 -3.05 27.74 -1.66
C GLU A 218 -2.59 27.92 -3.13
N MET A 219 -1.85 26.96 -3.68
CA MET A 219 -1.36 27.03 -5.06
C MET A 219 -2.42 26.58 -6.07
N GLN A 220 -2.21 26.96 -7.34
CA GLN A 220 -3.10 26.56 -8.42
C GLN A 220 -3.08 25.03 -8.66
N PRO A 221 -4.17 24.44 -9.19
CA PRO A 221 -4.27 22.99 -9.40
C PRO A 221 -3.12 22.39 -10.22
N PHE A 222 -2.66 23.09 -11.28
CA PHE A 222 -1.55 22.60 -12.10
C PHE A 222 -0.23 22.52 -11.32
N GLN A 223 -0.03 23.45 -10.38
CA GLN A 223 1.16 23.50 -9.55
C GLN A 223 1.15 22.39 -8.50
N GLN A 224 -0.03 22.11 -7.93
CA GLN A 224 -0.24 20.98 -7.02
C GLN A 224 0.11 19.65 -7.69
N MET A 225 -0.32 19.45 -8.94
CA MET A 225 0.04 18.27 -9.72
C MET A 225 1.55 18.22 -10.00
N LEU A 226 2.16 19.34 -10.43
CA LEU A 226 3.58 19.40 -10.80
C LEU A 226 4.52 19.15 -9.61
N ASN A 227 4.14 19.58 -8.41
CA ASN A 227 4.92 19.33 -7.19
C ASN A 227 4.98 17.84 -6.80
N ARG A 228 3.99 17.04 -7.24
CA ARG A 228 3.85 15.60 -6.96
C ARG A 228 4.42 14.68 -8.04
N VAL A 229 4.72 15.18 -9.24
CA VAL A 229 5.24 14.39 -10.37
C VAL A 229 6.73 14.67 -10.64
N LYS A 230 7.48 13.64 -11.04
CA LYS A 230 8.84 13.80 -11.59
C LYS A 230 8.76 13.95 -13.11
N VAL A 231 8.75 15.19 -13.58
CA VAL A 231 8.69 15.50 -15.02
C VAL A 231 10.02 16.08 -15.50
N PRO A 232 10.55 15.64 -16.66
CA PRO A 232 11.64 16.32 -17.32
C PRO A 232 11.23 17.72 -17.83
N LYS A 233 12.17 18.65 -17.80
CA LYS A 233 11.94 20.06 -18.15
C LYS A 233 12.38 20.34 -19.59
N ASN A 234 11.65 21.21 -20.30
CA ASN A 234 12.09 21.85 -21.53
C ASN A 234 11.84 23.35 -21.40
N GLY A 235 12.90 24.10 -21.04
CA GLY A 235 12.76 25.49 -20.61
C GLY A 235 11.94 25.60 -19.32
N GLU A 236 10.93 26.48 -19.34
CA GLU A 236 10.03 26.78 -18.22
C GLU A 236 8.75 25.93 -18.20
N MET A 237 8.69 24.87 -19.04
CA MET A 237 7.54 23.99 -19.15
C MET A 237 7.89 22.51 -18.97
N PRO A 238 6.96 21.70 -18.42
CA PRO A 238 7.11 20.25 -18.39
C PRO A 238 7.06 19.67 -19.82
N ALA A 239 7.91 18.70 -20.11
CA ALA A 239 8.01 18.11 -21.45
C ALA A 239 7.54 16.65 -21.48
N LYS A 240 6.77 16.30 -22.52
CA LYS A 240 6.45 14.91 -22.83
C LYS A 240 7.68 14.20 -23.41
N ARG A 241 8.00 12.99 -22.94
CA ARG A 241 9.09 12.18 -23.48
C ARG A 241 8.54 10.91 -24.11
N TYR A 242 8.73 10.78 -25.42
CA TYR A 242 8.34 9.59 -26.18
C TYR A 242 9.50 8.65 -26.47
N GLY A 243 10.74 8.97 -26.05
CA GLY A 243 11.93 8.19 -26.41
C GLY A 243 11.83 6.70 -26.05
N VAL A 244 11.35 6.40 -24.83
CA VAL A 244 11.12 5.01 -24.38
C VAL A 244 10.06 4.31 -25.22
N LEU A 245 8.99 5.02 -25.56
CA LEU A 245 7.87 4.49 -26.32
C LEU A 245 8.25 4.20 -27.77
N ILE A 246 8.99 5.11 -28.39
CA ILE A 246 9.52 4.94 -29.73
C ILE A 246 10.50 3.75 -29.74
N ALA A 247 11.44 3.70 -28.79
CA ALA A 247 12.40 2.60 -28.69
C ALA A 247 11.68 1.24 -28.51
N TYR A 248 10.66 1.17 -27.66
CA TYR A 248 9.87 -0.04 -27.44
C TYR A 248 9.01 -0.41 -28.67
N GLY A 249 8.39 0.57 -29.33
CA GLY A 249 7.65 0.34 -30.57
C GLY A 249 8.53 -0.20 -31.70
N ILE A 250 9.74 0.35 -31.86
CA ILE A 250 10.75 -0.18 -32.79
C ILE A 250 11.13 -1.61 -32.38
N PHE A 251 11.40 -1.85 -31.09
CA PHE A 251 11.76 -3.17 -30.57
C PHE A 251 10.69 -4.23 -30.89
N ILE A 252 9.41 -3.96 -30.61
CA ILE A 252 8.31 -4.90 -30.92
C ILE A 252 8.24 -5.14 -32.43
N THR A 253 8.35 -4.09 -33.24
CA THR A 253 8.24 -4.20 -34.70
C THR A 253 9.37 -5.05 -35.27
N VAL A 254 10.61 -4.80 -34.83
CA VAL A 254 11.78 -5.59 -35.22
C VAL A 254 11.63 -7.04 -34.76
N LEU A 255 11.15 -7.27 -33.55
CA LEU A 255 10.97 -8.62 -33.01
C LEU A 255 9.86 -9.38 -33.75
N ALA A 256 8.76 -8.72 -34.14
CA ALA A 256 7.70 -9.31 -34.94
C ALA A 256 8.17 -9.70 -36.35
N VAL A 257 8.97 -8.84 -37.00
CA VAL A 257 9.59 -9.14 -38.31
C VAL A 257 10.59 -10.28 -38.18
N ALA A 258 11.44 -10.27 -37.15
CA ALA A 258 12.38 -11.36 -36.89
C ALA A 258 11.65 -12.68 -36.61
N ALA A 259 10.56 -12.65 -35.85
CA ALA A 259 9.72 -13.83 -35.59
C ALA A 259 9.07 -14.39 -36.85
N PHE A 260 8.55 -13.52 -37.71
CA PHE A 260 8.04 -13.95 -39.00
C PHE A 260 9.14 -14.60 -39.85
N TRP A 261 10.29 -13.94 -39.97
CA TRP A 261 11.40 -14.41 -40.78
C TRP A 261 11.97 -15.75 -40.27
N VAL A 262 12.21 -15.88 -38.97
CA VAL A 262 12.69 -17.13 -38.37
C VAL A 262 11.73 -18.28 -38.63
N ARG A 263 10.42 -18.05 -38.53
CA ARG A 263 9.41 -19.07 -38.83
C ARG A 263 9.40 -19.47 -40.31
N THR A 264 9.52 -18.49 -41.21
CA THR A 264 9.70 -18.78 -42.65
C THR A 264 10.94 -19.62 -42.89
N GLU A 265 12.06 -19.32 -42.23
CA GLU A 265 13.31 -20.07 -42.41
C GLU A 265 13.22 -21.49 -41.81
N THR A 266 12.56 -21.66 -40.66
CA THR A 266 12.33 -23.01 -40.11
C THR A 266 11.49 -23.87 -41.05
N LEU A 267 10.48 -23.26 -41.68
CA LEU A 267 9.62 -23.95 -42.64
C LEU A 267 10.40 -24.34 -43.89
N ASN A 268 11.20 -23.42 -44.46
CA ASN A 268 12.08 -23.72 -45.60
C ASN A 268 13.04 -24.87 -45.30
N ALA A 269 13.61 -24.91 -44.09
CA ALA A 269 14.51 -25.98 -43.67
C ALA A 269 13.78 -27.33 -43.53
N GLN A 270 12.55 -27.33 -43.02
CA GLN A 270 11.70 -28.53 -42.96
C GLN A 270 11.33 -29.03 -44.35
N GLU A 271 10.95 -28.13 -45.27
CA GLU A 271 10.64 -28.45 -46.66
C GLU A 271 11.85 -29.05 -47.40
N ALA A 272 13.05 -28.49 -47.20
CA ALA A 272 14.27 -29.04 -47.77
C ALA A 272 14.54 -30.48 -47.31
N GLN A 273 14.31 -30.79 -46.03
CA GLN A 273 14.44 -32.15 -45.49
C GLN A 273 13.36 -33.11 -46.03
N LEU A 274 12.13 -32.63 -46.23
CA LEU A 274 11.04 -33.40 -46.82
C LEU A 274 11.29 -33.76 -48.29
N VAL A 275 11.91 -32.85 -49.05
CA VAL A 275 12.33 -33.11 -50.44
C VAL A 275 13.50 -34.10 -50.50
N GLU A 276 14.43 -34.04 -49.54
CA GLU A 276 15.59 -34.94 -49.45
C GLU A 276 15.21 -36.35 -48.94
N ASN A 277 14.17 -36.49 -48.11
CA ASN A 277 13.66 -37.76 -47.58
C ASN A 277 12.12 -37.89 -47.71
N PRO A 278 11.62 -38.40 -48.87
CA PRO A 278 10.19 -38.51 -49.17
C PRO A 278 9.30 -39.36 -48.23
N PRO A 279 9.76 -40.43 -47.55
CA PRO A 279 8.86 -41.22 -46.70
C PRO A 279 8.50 -40.56 -45.35
N ALA A 280 9.00 -39.36 -45.04
CA ALA A 280 8.69 -38.64 -43.79
C ALA A 280 7.40 -37.79 -43.84
N VAL A 281 6.78 -37.66 -45.02
CA VAL A 281 5.66 -36.74 -45.33
C VAL A 281 4.43 -36.92 -44.44
N SER A 282 4.22 -38.09 -43.83
CA SER A 282 3.06 -38.37 -42.97
C SER A 282 3.18 -37.89 -41.51
N GLN A 283 4.32 -37.34 -41.06
CA GLN A 283 4.51 -36.96 -39.65
C GLN A 283 4.85 -35.48 -39.42
N SER A 284 5.34 -34.76 -40.43
CA SER A 284 5.89 -33.40 -40.24
C SER A 284 4.84 -32.28 -40.24
N ALA A 285 3.63 -32.55 -40.77
CA ALA A 285 2.57 -31.55 -40.89
C ALA A 285 1.85 -31.25 -39.55
N ASP A 286 1.96 -32.15 -38.56
CA ASP A 286 1.31 -32.04 -37.25
C ASP A 286 2.22 -31.47 -36.14
N ASP A 287 3.51 -31.20 -36.42
CA ASP A 287 4.50 -30.86 -35.38
C ASP A 287 4.65 -29.34 -35.15
N PHE A 288 3.73 -28.51 -35.67
CA PHE A 288 3.67 -27.10 -35.31
C PHE A 288 2.74 -26.92 -34.09
N PRO A 289 3.26 -26.52 -32.92
CA PRO A 289 2.42 -26.27 -31.76
C PRO A 289 1.66 -24.95 -31.98
N VAL A 290 0.51 -25.02 -32.64
CA VAL A 290 -0.54 -24.00 -32.48
C VAL A 290 -1.03 -24.15 -31.06
N SER A 291 -0.58 -23.26 -30.19
CA SER A 291 -0.97 -23.26 -28.78
C SER A 291 -2.46 -22.91 -28.65
N GLY A 292 -3.29 -23.95 -28.53
CA GLY A 292 -4.49 -23.97 -27.70
C GLY A 292 -5.80 -23.54 -28.37
N ALA A 293 -6.48 -24.51 -28.98
CA ALA A 293 -7.89 -24.75 -28.69
C ALA A 293 -8.04 -26.24 -28.39
N ALA A 294 -8.86 -26.55 -27.41
CA ALA A 294 -9.02 -27.85 -26.79
C ALA A 294 -9.20 -29.00 -27.78
N GLU A 295 -8.80 -30.19 -27.33
CA GLU A 295 -9.34 -31.46 -27.82
C GLU A 295 -10.88 -31.39 -27.81
N ASP A 296 -11.46 -30.98 -28.93
CA ASP A 296 -12.84 -31.31 -29.25
C ASP A 296 -13.01 -31.25 -30.77
N ASP A 297 -13.61 -32.31 -31.27
CA ASP A 297 -13.92 -32.64 -32.65
C ASP A 297 -14.65 -31.47 -33.35
N PHE A 298 -13.89 -30.56 -33.97
CA PHE A 298 -14.46 -29.56 -34.86
C PHE A 298 -14.60 -30.23 -36.24
N PRO A 299 -15.83 -30.55 -36.70
CA PRO A 299 -16.00 -31.22 -37.97
C PRO A 299 -15.52 -30.28 -39.06
N MET A 300 -14.40 -30.66 -39.67
CA MET A 300 -13.92 -30.03 -40.90
C MET A 300 -15.08 -30.06 -41.91
N PRO A 301 -15.44 -28.92 -42.53
CA PRO A 301 -16.47 -28.87 -43.55
C PRO A 301 -16.18 -29.91 -44.64
N SER A 302 -17.20 -30.65 -45.07
CA SER A 302 -17.12 -31.75 -46.06
C SER A 302 -16.40 -31.37 -47.37
N ASP A 303 -16.27 -30.08 -47.63
CA ASP A 303 -15.57 -29.52 -48.78
C ASP A 303 -14.04 -29.79 -48.71
N MET A 304 -13.44 -29.88 -47.52
CA MET A 304 -12.01 -30.21 -47.35
C MET A 304 -11.70 -31.69 -47.61
N ASN A 305 -12.63 -32.60 -47.33
CA ASN A 305 -12.46 -34.02 -47.67
C ASN A 305 -12.59 -34.26 -49.18
N SER A 306 -13.42 -33.48 -49.87
CA SER A 306 -13.51 -33.52 -51.35
C SER A 306 -12.29 -32.90 -52.05
N MET A 307 -11.61 -31.95 -51.40
CA MET A 307 -10.31 -31.44 -51.85
C MET A 307 -9.19 -32.47 -51.64
N SER A 308 -9.23 -33.28 -50.58
CA SER A 308 -8.26 -34.37 -50.35
C SER A 308 -8.32 -35.45 -51.44
N GLU A 309 -9.52 -35.87 -51.85
CA GLU A 309 -9.69 -36.87 -52.92
C GLU A 309 -9.42 -36.33 -54.33
N SER A 310 -9.67 -35.04 -54.60
CA SER A 310 -9.35 -34.41 -55.90
C SER A 310 -7.87 -34.02 -56.08
N VAL A 311 -7.03 -34.26 -55.06
CA VAL A 311 -5.60 -33.95 -55.03
C VAL A 311 -4.71 -35.20 -55.17
N ALA A 312 -5.29 -36.41 -55.18
CA ALA A 312 -4.57 -37.69 -55.34
C ALA A 312 -3.79 -37.85 -56.66
N GLY A 313 -3.84 -36.86 -57.57
CA GLY A 313 -3.07 -36.81 -58.81
C GLY A 313 -2.20 -35.56 -58.99
N LYS A 314 -2.06 -34.68 -57.98
CA LYS A 314 -1.18 -33.51 -58.07
C LYS A 314 0.19 -33.83 -57.47
N SER A 315 1.23 -33.36 -58.16
CA SER A 315 2.65 -33.57 -57.80
C SER A 315 2.89 -33.26 -56.32
N ALA A 316 3.73 -34.06 -55.63
CA ALA A 316 4.17 -33.76 -54.27
C ALA A 316 4.70 -32.31 -54.12
N GLN A 317 5.24 -31.75 -55.21
CA GLN A 317 5.65 -30.35 -55.32
C GLN A 317 4.50 -29.35 -55.11
N ASP A 318 3.31 -29.62 -55.64
CA ASP A 318 2.13 -28.75 -55.51
C ASP A 318 1.56 -28.78 -54.09
N GLN A 319 1.67 -29.93 -53.40
CA GLN A 319 1.26 -30.07 -52.01
C GLN A 319 2.20 -29.32 -51.06
N ILE A 320 3.52 -29.39 -51.31
CA ILE A 320 4.54 -28.63 -50.56
C ILE A 320 4.34 -27.12 -50.78
N ASP A 321 4.17 -26.65 -52.02
CA ASP A 321 3.98 -25.23 -52.32
C ASP A 321 2.65 -24.67 -51.77
N ALA A 322 1.60 -25.50 -51.72
CA ALA A 322 0.34 -25.15 -51.05
C ALA A 322 0.50 -25.04 -49.52
N MET A 323 1.20 -25.99 -48.89
CA MET A 323 1.52 -25.94 -47.45
C MET A 323 2.41 -24.75 -47.10
N HIS A 324 3.38 -24.42 -47.97
CA HIS A 324 4.27 -23.27 -47.81
C HIS A 324 3.48 -21.95 -47.79
N ARG A 325 2.59 -21.74 -48.76
CA ARG A 325 1.74 -20.55 -48.81
C ARG A 325 0.77 -20.47 -47.63
N ALA A 326 0.20 -21.60 -47.21
CA ALA A 326 -0.73 -21.63 -46.07
C ALA A 326 -0.03 -21.28 -44.74
N SER A 327 1.15 -21.82 -44.50
CA SER A 327 1.94 -21.56 -43.29
C SER A 327 2.53 -20.14 -43.24
N LEU A 328 2.89 -19.55 -44.39
CA LEU A 328 3.27 -18.13 -44.43
C LEU A 328 2.13 -17.20 -43.96
N VAL A 329 0.89 -17.50 -44.34
CA VAL A 329 -0.27 -16.71 -43.89
C VAL A 329 -0.48 -16.88 -42.38
N THR A 330 -0.40 -18.10 -41.84
CA THR A 330 -0.55 -18.33 -40.39
C THR A 330 0.55 -17.63 -39.60
N PHE A 331 1.80 -17.65 -40.07
CA PHE A 331 2.90 -16.92 -39.43
C PHE A 331 2.67 -15.41 -39.45
N ALA A 332 2.13 -14.85 -40.53
CA ALA A 332 1.80 -13.43 -40.62
C ALA A 332 0.72 -13.05 -39.59
N VAL A 333 -0.33 -13.86 -39.48
CA VAL A 333 -1.40 -13.67 -38.49
C VAL A 333 -0.85 -13.74 -37.07
N LEU A 334 0.00 -14.73 -36.75
CA LEU A 334 0.62 -14.87 -35.42
C LEU A 334 1.54 -13.68 -35.09
N SER A 335 2.28 -13.14 -36.06
CA SER A 335 3.11 -11.95 -35.83
C SER A 335 2.28 -10.68 -35.59
N VAL A 336 1.11 -10.53 -36.22
CA VAL A 336 0.17 -9.43 -35.92
C VAL A 336 -0.46 -9.61 -34.54
N LEU A 337 -0.86 -10.84 -34.19
CA LEU A 337 -1.37 -11.16 -32.86
C LEU A 337 -0.34 -10.83 -31.77
N PHE A 338 0.94 -11.07 -32.02
CA PHE A 338 2.04 -10.67 -31.14
C PHE A 338 2.06 -9.18 -30.86
N ILE A 339 1.99 -8.36 -31.91
CA ILE A 339 1.94 -6.90 -31.73
C ILE A 339 0.69 -6.52 -30.92
N PHE A 340 -0.45 -7.16 -31.19
CA PHE A 340 -1.70 -6.90 -30.47
C PHE A 340 -1.59 -7.22 -28.97
N ILE A 341 -1.00 -8.36 -28.60
CA ILE A 341 -0.77 -8.73 -27.19
C ILE A 341 0.19 -7.74 -26.53
N GLN A 342 1.27 -7.33 -27.19
CA GLN A 342 2.21 -6.35 -26.66
C GLN A 342 1.56 -4.98 -26.45
N VAL A 343 0.73 -4.52 -27.39
CA VAL A 343 -0.06 -3.28 -27.25
C VAL A 343 -1.04 -3.40 -26.08
N THR A 344 -1.74 -4.53 -25.96
CA THR A 344 -2.68 -4.78 -24.87
C THR A 344 -1.96 -4.79 -23.51
N SER A 345 -0.81 -5.45 -23.39
CA SER A 345 0.03 -5.45 -22.19
C SER A 345 0.45 -4.02 -21.80
N THR A 346 0.84 -3.22 -22.81
CA THR A 346 1.25 -1.83 -22.62
C THR A 346 0.08 -0.94 -22.21
N PHE A 347 -1.10 -1.19 -22.78
CA PHE A 347 -2.34 -0.51 -22.41
C PHE A 347 -2.75 -0.83 -20.96
N LEU A 348 -2.62 -2.09 -20.53
CA LEU A 348 -2.83 -2.46 -19.14
C LEU A 348 -1.80 -1.79 -18.21
N ALA A 349 -0.55 -1.68 -18.63
CA ALA A 349 0.46 -0.91 -17.88
C ALA A 349 0.13 0.59 -17.81
N TYR A 350 -0.46 1.15 -18.86
CA TYR A 350 -0.98 2.52 -18.87
C TYR A 350 -2.15 2.69 -17.89
N MET A 351 -3.15 1.79 -17.92
CA MET A 351 -4.35 1.85 -17.09
C MET A 351 -4.06 1.72 -15.59
N PHE A 352 -3.14 0.83 -15.21
CA PHE A 352 -2.82 0.50 -13.82
C PHE A 352 -1.51 1.12 -13.30
N GLY A 353 -0.86 1.99 -14.08
CA GLY A 353 0.35 2.71 -13.67
C GLY A 353 0.05 3.85 -12.70
N PHE A 354 1.09 4.49 -12.15
CA PHE A 354 1.01 5.75 -11.41
C PHE A 354 2.07 6.73 -11.92
N ALA A 355 1.77 8.03 -11.94
CA ALA A 355 2.73 9.08 -12.30
C ALA A 355 3.36 9.77 -11.10
N GLY A 356 2.61 9.93 -9.99
CA GLY A 356 3.11 10.65 -8.82
C GLY A 356 4.22 9.91 -8.09
N THR A 357 5.12 10.67 -7.45
CA THR A 357 6.28 10.10 -6.78
C THR A 357 5.93 9.25 -5.57
N HIS A 358 4.82 9.58 -4.90
CA HIS A 358 4.33 8.85 -3.73
C HIS A 358 2.92 8.29 -3.93
N SER A 359 2.33 8.37 -5.12
CA SER A 359 0.96 7.91 -5.37
C SER A 359 0.77 6.43 -5.11
N ARG A 360 1.72 5.58 -5.56
CA ARG A 360 1.70 4.15 -5.23
C ARG A 360 1.67 3.91 -3.73
N LYS A 361 2.51 4.61 -2.97
CA LYS A 361 2.60 4.47 -1.51
C LYS A 361 1.32 4.96 -0.83
N ALA A 362 0.77 6.09 -1.27
CA ALA A 362 -0.49 6.63 -0.76
C ALA A 362 -1.65 5.66 -1.03
N TRP A 363 -1.72 5.09 -2.24
CA TRP A 363 -2.69 4.08 -2.61
C TRP A 363 -2.53 2.79 -1.78
N GLU A 364 -1.31 2.28 -1.61
CA GLU A 364 -1.04 1.08 -0.79
C GLU A 364 -1.56 1.23 0.65
N LEU A 365 -1.57 2.45 1.20
CA LEU A 365 -2.08 2.74 2.53
C LEU A 365 -3.60 2.91 2.60
N THR A 366 -4.26 3.32 1.51
CA THR A 366 -5.70 3.66 1.52
C THR A 366 -6.59 2.64 0.81
N HIS A 367 -6.11 1.94 -0.21
CA HIS A 367 -6.93 1.13 -1.13
C HIS A 367 -7.74 0.00 -0.49
N LYS A 368 -7.36 -0.46 0.71
CA LYS A 368 -8.05 -1.54 1.44
C LYS A 368 -9.25 -1.06 2.23
N PHE A 369 -9.47 0.26 2.32
CA PHE A 369 -10.44 0.86 3.23
C PHE A 369 -11.38 1.79 2.46
N ALA A 370 -12.69 1.61 2.68
CA ALA A 370 -13.71 2.45 2.07
C ALA A 370 -13.80 3.84 2.74
N SER A 371 -13.47 3.92 4.03
CA SER A 371 -13.59 5.14 4.82
C SER A 371 -12.43 5.30 5.81
N ALA A 372 -12.25 6.54 6.29
CA ALA A 372 -11.27 6.83 7.33
C ALA A 372 -11.60 6.12 8.65
N ALA A 373 -12.90 5.93 8.95
CA ALA A 373 -13.35 5.19 10.11
C ALA A 373 -13.00 3.70 10.02
N ASP A 374 -13.16 3.08 8.83
CA ASP A 374 -12.77 1.67 8.61
C ASP A 374 -11.27 1.47 8.74
N PHE A 375 -10.48 2.43 8.22
CA PHE A 375 -9.04 2.46 8.38
C PHE A 375 -8.63 2.47 9.86
N VAL A 376 -9.19 3.40 10.64
CA VAL A 376 -8.91 3.51 12.08
C VAL A 376 -9.33 2.22 12.80
N ARG A 377 -10.54 1.71 12.55
CA ARG A 377 -11.05 0.48 13.18
C ARG A 377 -10.16 -0.74 12.90
N TYR A 378 -9.69 -0.89 11.66
CA TYR A 378 -8.76 -1.97 11.30
C TYR A 378 -7.45 -1.86 12.08
N HIS A 379 -6.83 -0.68 12.07
CA HIS A 379 -5.57 -0.43 12.75
C HIS A 379 -5.71 -0.58 14.27
N GLU A 380 -6.78 -0.07 14.88
CA GLU A 380 -7.11 -0.29 16.29
C GLU A 380 -7.31 -1.77 16.63
N SER A 381 -8.00 -2.53 15.78
CA SER A 381 -8.18 -3.97 16.00
C SER A 381 -6.85 -4.72 15.99
N ARG A 382 -5.94 -4.31 15.10
CA ARG A 382 -4.61 -4.89 14.97
C ARG A 382 -3.71 -4.49 16.14
N ALA A 383 -3.72 -3.22 16.52
CA ALA A 383 -3.04 -2.71 17.71
C ALA A 383 -3.51 -3.46 18.98
N ARG A 384 -4.82 -3.67 19.15
CA ARG A 384 -5.40 -4.49 20.24
C ARG A 384 -4.89 -5.93 20.22
N SER A 385 -4.83 -6.56 19.05
CA SER A 385 -4.28 -7.93 18.94
C SER A 385 -2.80 -8.01 19.33
N ILE A 386 -2.00 -7.01 18.95
CA ILE A 386 -0.59 -6.91 19.32
C ILE A 386 -0.44 -6.67 20.82
N ALA A 387 -1.27 -5.80 21.40
CA ALA A 387 -1.29 -5.54 22.84
C ALA A 387 -1.66 -6.80 23.64
N HIS A 388 -2.62 -7.60 23.15
CA HIS A 388 -2.96 -8.88 23.75
C HIS A 388 -1.79 -9.89 23.66
N ASP A 389 -1.14 -10.02 22.51
CA ASP A 389 0.04 -10.87 22.33
C ASP A 389 1.22 -10.44 23.23
N ALA A 390 1.40 -9.13 23.40
CA ALA A 390 2.38 -8.53 24.29
C ALA A 390 2.07 -8.85 25.76
N GLN A 391 0.83 -8.61 26.20
CA GLN A 391 0.39 -8.91 27.57
C GLN A 391 0.48 -10.40 27.90
N SER A 392 0.13 -11.28 26.94
CA SER A 392 0.30 -12.74 27.09
C SER A 392 1.77 -13.13 27.26
N SER A 393 2.66 -12.53 26.46
CA SER A 393 4.10 -12.79 26.53
C SER A 393 4.71 -12.27 27.84
N LEU A 394 4.27 -11.09 28.29
CA LEU A 394 4.67 -10.49 29.55
C LEU A 394 4.20 -11.32 30.75
N GLY A 395 2.92 -11.70 30.77
CA GLY A 395 2.37 -12.57 31.81
C GLY A 395 3.08 -13.92 31.88
N LYS A 396 3.46 -14.51 30.74
CA LYS A 396 4.26 -15.74 30.70
C LYS A 396 5.64 -15.54 31.32
N LEU A 397 6.32 -14.44 30.99
CA LEU A 397 7.64 -14.10 31.55
C LEU A 397 7.56 -13.87 33.06
N GLN A 398 6.61 -13.06 33.53
CA GLN A 398 6.41 -12.77 34.94
C GLN A 398 6.03 -14.03 35.74
N ALA A 399 5.15 -14.88 35.20
CA ALA A 399 4.77 -16.14 35.85
C ALA A 399 5.97 -17.09 36.01
N MET A 400 6.85 -17.18 35.00
CA MET A 400 8.07 -17.98 35.10
C MET A 400 9.09 -17.37 36.07
N GLN A 401 9.21 -16.04 36.10
CA GLN A 401 10.06 -15.34 37.09
C GLN A 401 9.60 -15.62 38.52
N VAL A 402 8.30 -15.50 38.82
CA VAL A 402 7.72 -15.84 40.15
C VAL A 402 8.04 -17.27 40.58
N ASN A 403 8.09 -18.22 39.62
CA ASN A 403 8.40 -19.61 39.93
C ASN A 403 9.89 -19.84 40.21
N VAL A 404 10.78 -19.01 39.66
CA VAL A 404 12.23 -19.09 39.87
C VAL A 404 12.65 -18.33 41.13
N PHE A 405 12.07 -17.17 41.39
CA PHE A 405 12.25 -16.43 42.64
C PHE A 405 11.42 -17.11 43.73
N ARG A 406 12.04 -18.02 44.49
CA ARG A 406 11.44 -18.64 45.69
C ARG A 406 11.15 -17.58 46.77
N ALA A 407 10.07 -16.83 46.59
CA ALA A 407 9.62 -15.82 47.54
C ALA A 407 8.76 -16.46 48.65
N ASN A 408 8.90 -15.97 49.89
CA ASN A 408 8.06 -16.33 51.03
C ASN A 408 6.60 -15.85 50.81
N GLY A 409 5.64 -16.36 51.58
CA GLY A 409 4.20 -16.11 51.38
C GLY A 409 3.80 -14.63 51.22
N GLU A 410 4.29 -13.75 52.11
CA GLU A 410 4.02 -12.30 52.07
C GLU A 410 4.71 -11.59 50.89
N ASP A 411 5.93 -12.01 50.54
CA ASP A 411 6.67 -11.44 49.40
C ASP A 411 6.01 -11.82 48.08
N ARG A 412 5.39 -13.01 47.99
CA ARG A 412 4.63 -13.43 46.80
C ARG A 412 3.38 -12.60 46.58
N GLU A 413 2.72 -12.16 47.65
CA GLU A 413 1.52 -11.32 47.54
C GLU A 413 1.87 -9.92 47.06
N LYS A 414 2.93 -9.32 47.63
CA LYS A 414 3.48 -8.04 47.14
C LYS A 414 3.95 -8.13 45.69
N LEU A 415 4.62 -9.23 45.30
CA LEU A 415 5.06 -9.45 43.92
C LEU A 415 3.86 -9.57 42.96
N ARG A 416 2.79 -10.26 43.37
CA ARG A 416 1.56 -10.36 42.56
C ARG A 416 0.87 -9.01 42.39
N ALA A 417 0.76 -8.22 43.45
CA ALA A 417 0.17 -6.88 43.38
C ALA A 417 0.98 -5.97 42.43
N ASP A 418 2.31 -6.05 42.49
CA ASP A 418 3.27 -5.35 41.62
C ASP A 418 3.24 -5.83 40.16
N MET A 419 2.88 -7.09 39.90
CA MET A 419 2.66 -7.59 38.53
C MET A 419 1.39 -7.04 37.89
N LEU A 420 0.34 -6.75 38.69
CA LEU A 420 -0.92 -6.23 38.17
C LEU A 420 -0.81 -4.79 37.66
N SER A 421 0.11 -4.00 38.21
CA SER A 421 0.39 -2.63 37.72
C SER A 421 1.29 -2.64 36.48
N ARG A 422 2.21 -3.61 36.36
CA ARG A 422 3.13 -3.79 35.21
C ARG A 422 2.44 -4.47 34.02
N THR A 423 1.57 -3.73 33.35
CA THR A 423 0.92 -4.18 32.11
C THR A 423 1.57 -3.55 30.88
N PHE A 424 1.37 -4.16 29.71
CA PHE A 424 1.82 -3.58 28.45
C PHE A 424 1.22 -2.18 28.22
N MET A 425 -0.04 -1.94 28.56
CA MET A 425 -0.66 -0.63 28.42
C MET A 425 -0.06 0.41 29.36
N THR A 426 0.33 0.00 30.58
CA THR A 426 1.06 0.87 31.51
C THR A 426 2.41 1.26 30.92
N PHE A 427 3.14 0.32 30.32
CA PHE A 427 4.39 0.59 29.63
C PHE A 427 4.20 1.59 28.46
N ILE A 428 3.14 1.43 27.67
CA ILE A 428 2.82 2.39 26.60
C ILE A 428 2.55 3.79 27.18
N ALA A 429 1.75 3.88 28.25
CA ALA A 429 1.45 5.15 28.90
C ALA A 429 2.70 5.85 29.46
N GLU A 430 3.64 5.09 30.04
CA GLU A 430 4.93 5.65 30.48
C GLU A 430 5.74 6.20 29.29
N ARG A 431 5.81 5.47 28.18
CA ARG A 431 6.55 5.88 26.98
C ARG A 431 5.95 7.10 26.29
N GLU A 432 4.62 7.18 26.24
CA GLU A 432 3.90 8.35 25.75
C GLU A 432 4.11 9.56 26.68
N GLY A 433 4.09 9.35 28.00
CA GLY A 433 4.42 10.37 28.99
C GLY A 433 5.84 10.91 28.85
N GLU A 434 6.83 10.04 28.68
CA GLU A 434 8.22 10.42 28.42
C GLU A 434 8.36 11.26 27.13
N ALA A 435 7.69 10.83 26.05
CA ALA A 435 7.70 11.53 24.77
C ALA A 435 7.04 12.91 24.87
N ALA A 436 5.91 13.01 25.57
CA ALA A 436 5.20 14.26 25.83
C ALA A 436 6.05 15.23 26.66
N PHE A 437 6.68 14.75 27.73
CA PHE A 437 7.60 15.54 28.56
C PHE A 437 8.77 16.08 27.74
N LYS A 438 9.39 15.24 26.91
CA LYS A 438 10.48 15.65 26.02
C LYS A 438 10.02 16.73 25.03
N ALA A 439 8.87 16.54 24.39
CA ALA A 439 8.32 17.50 23.44
C ALA A 439 7.97 18.84 24.13
N GLN A 440 7.46 18.82 25.36
CA GLN A 440 7.19 20.02 26.14
C GLN A 440 8.47 20.76 26.50
N LYS A 441 9.52 20.03 26.93
CA LYS A 441 10.83 20.61 27.23
C LYS A 441 11.46 21.24 26.00
N GLU A 442 11.41 20.57 24.84
CA GLU A 442 11.91 21.12 23.58
C GLU A 442 11.16 22.39 23.16
N LYS A 443 9.82 22.43 23.33
CA LYS A 443 9.03 23.64 23.08
C LYS A 443 9.39 24.78 24.03
N LEU A 444 9.58 24.47 25.32
CA LEU A 444 9.98 25.46 26.31
C LEU A 444 11.38 26.01 26.01
N ASP A 445 12.32 25.15 25.64
CA ASP A 445 13.67 25.52 25.23
C ASP A 445 13.65 26.36 23.94
N ALA A 446 12.79 26.03 22.97
CA ALA A 446 12.60 26.82 21.75
C ALA A 446 12.02 28.19 22.06
N LEU A 447 10.96 28.27 22.87
CA LEU A 447 10.34 29.53 23.29
C LEU A 447 11.34 30.40 24.07
N SER A 448 12.14 29.79 24.94
CA SER A 448 13.20 30.48 25.68
C SER A 448 14.24 31.09 24.73
N LYS A 449 14.70 30.34 23.73
CA LYS A 449 15.63 30.83 22.70
C LYS A 449 15.03 31.94 21.84
N GLU A 450 13.77 31.81 21.42
CA GLU A 450 13.06 32.85 20.67
C GLU A 450 12.90 34.13 21.50
N GLY A 451 12.50 33.99 22.77
CA GLY A 451 12.41 35.12 23.70
C GLY A 451 13.75 35.83 23.88
N LEU A 452 14.84 35.08 24.04
CA LEU A 452 16.20 35.62 24.11
C LEU A 452 16.60 36.36 22.82
N ALA A 453 16.30 35.82 21.64
CA ALA A 453 16.61 36.47 20.36
C ALA A 453 15.85 37.80 20.17
N VAL A 454 14.61 37.89 20.65
CA VAL A 454 13.84 39.16 20.65
C VAL A 454 14.50 40.18 21.58
N ILE A 455 14.92 39.76 22.77
CA ILE A 455 15.63 40.64 23.72
C ILE A 455 16.95 41.12 23.11
N GLU A 456 17.74 40.22 22.53
CA GLU A 456 19.00 40.55 21.86
C GLU A 456 18.79 41.56 20.73
N THR A 457 17.79 41.33 19.87
CA THR A 457 17.44 42.24 18.77
C THR A 457 17.04 43.62 19.28
N TYR A 458 16.19 43.66 20.30
CA TYR A 458 15.77 44.91 20.94
C TYR A 458 16.97 45.67 21.52
N MET A 459 17.87 44.96 22.23
CA MET A 459 19.04 45.57 22.86
C MET A 459 20.02 46.11 21.82
N LYS A 460 20.30 45.35 20.77
CA LYS A 460 21.15 45.77 19.66
C LYS A 460 20.60 47.02 18.97
N LYS A 461 19.31 47.01 18.62
CA LYS A 461 18.65 48.17 17.99
C LYS A 461 18.67 49.40 18.90
N THR A 462 18.42 49.21 20.19
CA THR A 462 18.47 50.32 21.18
C THR A 462 19.84 50.97 21.23
N ILE A 463 20.92 50.19 21.19
CA ILE A 463 22.29 50.71 21.16
C ILE A 463 22.60 51.41 19.84
N GLU A 464 22.12 50.87 18.71
CA GLU A 464 22.26 51.49 17.39
C GLU A 464 21.54 52.84 17.31
N ASP A 465 20.28 52.90 17.75
CA ASP A 465 19.49 54.14 17.83
C ASP A 465 20.16 55.17 18.75
N LEU A 466 20.76 54.72 19.85
CA LEU A 466 21.49 55.56 20.78
C LEU A 466 22.78 56.13 20.16
N ASN A 467 23.57 55.29 19.47
CA ASN A 467 24.78 55.74 18.76
C ASN A 467 24.44 56.71 17.63
N ALA A 468 23.35 56.49 16.90
CA ALA A 468 22.88 57.40 15.87
C ALA A 468 22.48 58.76 16.45
N ALA A 469 21.77 58.79 17.57
CA ALA A 469 21.39 60.02 18.27
C ALA A 469 22.62 60.79 18.80
N ILE A 470 23.64 60.07 19.31
CA ILE A 470 24.93 60.64 19.72
C ILE A 470 25.65 61.28 18.54
N ALA A 471 25.68 60.62 17.37
CA ALA A 471 26.38 61.14 16.18
C ALA A 471 25.82 62.47 15.68
N VAL A 472 24.53 62.74 15.91
CA VAL A 472 23.87 64.00 15.54
C VAL A 472 23.73 65.00 16.70
N ASN A 473 24.28 64.69 17.88
CA ASN A 473 24.17 65.48 19.12
C ASN A 473 22.71 65.80 19.56
N ASP A 474 21.77 64.85 19.35
CA ASP A 474 20.37 65.01 19.77
C ASP A 474 20.16 64.57 21.22
N ASN A 475 20.43 65.49 22.15
CA ASN A 475 20.34 65.22 23.60
C ASN A 475 18.93 64.85 24.07
N ALA A 476 17.88 65.36 23.43
CA ALA A 476 16.50 65.05 23.80
C ALA A 476 16.15 63.60 23.44
N ARG A 477 16.60 63.14 22.27
CA ARG A 477 16.40 61.77 21.81
C ARG A 477 17.22 60.76 22.62
N ILE A 478 18.46 61.10 22.98
CA ILE A 478 19.31 60.29 23.86
C ILE A 478 18.63 60.08 25.23
N ALA A 479 18.11 61.15 25.83
CA ALA A 479 17.40 61.10 27.11
C ALA A 479 16.16 60.20 27.06
N GLU A 480 15.37 60.29 25.98
CA GLU A 480 14.17 59.48 25.78
C GLU A 480 14.51 57.98 25.65
N ILE A 481 15.49 57.63 24.80
CA ILE A 481 15.92 56.25 24.59
C ILE A 481 16.43 55.65 25.91
N ILE A 482 17.28 56.37 26.64
CA ILE A 482 17.82 55.93 27.93
C ILE A 482 16.69 55.71 28.94
N ARG A 483 15.73 56.64 29.04
CA ARG A 483 14.60 56.53 29.98
C ARG A 483 13.75 55.27 29.74
N VAL A 484 13.48 54.95 28.47
CA VAL A 484 12.64 53.79 28.10
C VAL A 484 13.41 52.48 28.20
N ALA A 485 14.69 52.46 27.83
CA ALA A 485 15.50 51.24 27.77
C ALA A 485 16.11 50.84 29.12
N ARG A 486 16.42 51.80 30.01
CA ARG A 486 17.07 51.55 31.31
C ARG A 486 16.41 50.46 32.16
N PRO A 487 15.08 50.45 32.40
CA PRO A 487 14.45 49.37 33.18
C PRO A 487 14.48 48.02 32.48
N ARG A 488 14.56 47.98 31.15
CA ARG A 488 14.57 46.74 30.35
C ARG A 488 15.96 46.11 30.29
N PHE A 489 17.00 46.94 30.30
CA PHE A 489 18.40 46.50 30.33
C PHE A 489 18.85 46.05 31.73
N ALA A 490 18.20 46.50 32.81
CA ALA A 490 18.57 46.14 34.18
C ALA A 490 18.40 44.65 34.51
N ASN A 491 17.45 43.96 33.86
CA ASN A 491 17.06 42.59 34.19
C ASN A 491 17.73 41.52 33.31
N ALA A 492 18.67 41.90 32.44
CA ALA A 492 19.35 40.97 31.55
C ALA A 492 20.53 40.30 32.28
N THR A 493 20.42 39.01 32.56
CA THR A 493 21.45 38.21 33.25
C THR A 493 22.05 37.09 32.40
N ASP A 494 21.52 36.86 31.20
CA ASP A 494 22.00 35.81 30.29
C ASP A 494 23.35 36.22 29.63
N PRO A 495 24.36 35.33 29.56
CA PRO A 495 25.67 35.62 28.98
C PRO A 495 25.65 36.24 27.58
N SER A 496 24.67 35.89 26.74
CA SER A 496 24.51 36.38 25.37
C SER A 496 24.17 37.87 25.27
N VAL A 497 23.49 38.43 26.28
CA VAL A 497 22.99 39.82 26.27
C VAL A 497 23.70 40.74 27.26
N VAL A 498 24.52 40.19 28.16
CA VAL A 498 25.28 40.96 29.17
C VAL A 498 26.29 41.93 28.53
N ALA A 499 26.82 41.62 27.35
CA ALA A 499 27.71 42.55 26.62
C ALA A 499 26.97 43.85 26.22
N TYR A 500 25.75 43.72 25.68
CA TYR A 500 24.88 44.85 25.33
C TYR A 500 24.46 45.64 26.57
N GLN A 501 24.19 44.95 27.68
CA GLN A 501 23.94 45.60 28.97
C GLN A 501 25.10 46.46 29.44
N LYS A 502 26.33 45.94 29.40
CA LYS A 502 27.54 46.69 29.78
C LYS A 502 27.77 47.90 28.87
N GLN A 503 27.60 47.73 27.57
CA GLN A 503 27.75 48.82 26.61
C GLN A 503 26.72 49.92 26.86
N PHE A 504 25.44 49.56 27.04
CA PHE A 504 24.39 50.53 27.37
C PHE A 504 24.67 51.23 28.70
N LYS A 505 25.10 50.50 29.74
CA LYS A 505 25.47 51.09 31.03
C LYS A 505 26.59 52.12 30.88
N GLY A 506 27.64 51.82 30.12
CA GLY A 506 28.73 52.76 29.86
C GLY A 506 28.25 54.07 29.21
N VAL A 507 27.27 54.00 28.29
CA VAL A 507 26.66 55.20 27.70
C VAL A 507 25.77 55.93 28.70
N VAL A 508 24.98 55.21 29.51
CA VAL A 508 24.18 55.80 30.57
C VAL A 508 25.05 56.48 31.63
N ASP A 509 26.23 55.97 31.95
CA ASP A 509 27.14 56.60 32.91
C ASP A 509 27.73 57.92 32.38
N VAL A 510 27.87 58.05 31.05
CA VAL A 510 28.36 59.28 30.38
C VAL A 510 27.26 60.33 30.19
N PHE A 511 26.05 59.91 29.78
CA PHE A 511 24.94 60.81 29.43
C PHE A 511 23.82 60.87 30.48
N GLY A 512 23.84 60.00 31.48
CA GLY A 512 22.80 59.89 32.50
C GLY A 512 22.99 60.78 33.72
N ALA A 513 24.17 61.39 33.88
CA ALA A 513 24.44 62.37 34.93
C ALA A 513 23.64 63.70 34.75
N THR A 514 22.98 63.89 33.60
CA THR A 514 22.18 65.10 33.28
C THR A 514 20.66 64.85 33.30
N LEU A 515 20.20 63.68 33.74
CA LEU A 515 18.76 63.32 33.77
C LEU A 515 18.06 63.60 35.11
N ASP A 516 18.77 64.19 36.09
CA ASP A 516 18.19 64.60 37.38
C ASP A 516 17.62 66.04 37.39
N GLU A 517 17.66 66.76 36.26
CA GLU A 517 16.93 68.03 36.13
C GLU A 517 15.48 67.81 35.67
N PRO A 518 14.49 68.36 36.39
CA PRO A 518 13.09 68.21 36.04
C PRO A 518 12.77 69.07 34.80
N VAL A 519 12.31 68.43 33.72
CA VAL A 519 11.67 69.14 32.61
C VAL A 519 10.33 69.72 33.11
N PRO A 520 9.94 70.97 32.74
CA PRO A 520 8.70 71.58 33.19
C PRO A 520 7.49 70.72 32.84
N THR A 521 6.71 70.40 33.86
CA THR A 521 5.38 69.80 33.77
C THR A 521 4.50 70.65 32.85
N ALA A 522 4.21 70.17 31.64
CA ALA A 522 3.03 70.61 30.92
C ALA A 522 1.80 70.28 31.78
N ALA A 523 0.95 71.27 32.00
CA ALA A 523 -0.21 71.19 32.87
C ALA A 523 -1.03 69.90 32.63
N PRO A 524 -1.47 69.20 33.69
CA PRO A 524 -2.32 68.04 33.55
C PRO A 524 -3.61 68.43 32.81
N ALA A 525 -3.88 67.77 31.69
CA ALA A 525 -5.21 67.74 31.11
C ALA A 525 -6.21 67.24 32.18
N PRO A 526 -7.42 67.82 32.25
CA PRO A 526 -8.38 67.52 33.30
C PRO A 526 -8.69 66.03 33.36
N ALA A 527 -8.69 65.50 34.59
CA ALA A 527 -8.99 64.12 34.88
C ALA A 527 -10.34 63.71 34.24
N PRO A 528 -10.42 62.57 33.53
CA PRO A 528 -11.72 61.97 33.26
C PRO A 528 -12.38 61.67 34.61
N ALA A 529 -13.66 62.06 34.72
CA ALA A 529 -14.49 61.82 35.90
C ALA A 529 -14.38 60.36 36.37
N PRO A 530 -14.42 60.08 37.68
CA PRO A 530 -14.39 58.72 38.19
C PRO A 530 -15.57 57.95 37.59
N VAL A 531 -15.25 57.01 36.70
CA VAL A 531 -16.19 55.95 36.37
C VAL A 531 -16.33 55.16 37.66
N GLN A 532 -17.52 55.23 38.27
CA GLN A 532 -17.89 54.36 39.37
C GLN A 532 -17.49 52.93 38.97
N ALA A 533 -16.70 52.29 39.83
CA ALA A 533 -16.53 50.85 39.79
C ALA A 533 -17.94 50.26 39.80
N ALA A 534 -18.34 49.68 38.66
CA ALA A 534 -19.48 48.79 38.64
C ALA A 534 -19.17 47.72 39.69
N ALA A 535 -20.02 47.65 40.71
CA ALA A 535 -20.02 46.57 41.67
C ALA A 535 -19.87 45.24 40.90
N PRO A 536 -19.06 44.28 41.39
CA PRO A 536 -18.95 42.98 40.76
C PRO A 536 -20.37 42.44 40.59
N GLN A 537 -20.79 42.27 39.34
CA GLN A 537 -22.04 41.59 39.07
C GLN A 537 -21.93 40.20 39.69
N PRO A 538 -22.94 39.75 40.45
CA PRO A 538 -22.99 38.38 40.93
C PRO A 538 -22.75 37.46 39.76
N VAL A 539 -21.71 36.64 39.87
CA VAL A 539 -21.44 35.54 38.95
C VAL A 539 -22.76 34.81 38.78
N ALA A 540 -23.31 34.81 37.57
CA ALA A 540 -24.46 33.99 37.26
C ALA A 540 -24.07 32.56 37.65
N GLN A 541 -24.79 32.01 38.64
CA GLN A 541 -24.72 30.60 38.96
C GLN A 541 -24.81 29.82 37.65
N PRO A 542 -23.93 28.84 37.42
CA PRO A 542 -24.08 27.93 36.31
C PRO A 542 -25.50 27.37 36.35
N ALA A 543 -26.22 27.53 35.25
CA ALA A 543 -27.51 26.89 35.08
C ALA A 543 -27.35 25.40 35.47
N PRO A 544 -28.24 24.84 36.31
CA PRO A 544 -28.21 23.42 36.59
C PRO A 544 -28.22 22.67 35.26
N ALA A 545 -27.30 21.71 35.14
CA ALA A 545 -27.20 20.85 33.98
C ALA A 545 -28.60 20.32 33.61
N PRO A 546 -28.97 20.29 32.32
CA PRO A 546 -30.19 19.63 31.90
C PRO A 546 -30.20 18.23 32.50
N GLN A 547 -31.22 17.95 33.31
CA GLN A 547 -31.44 16.62 33.86
C GLN A 547 -31.47 15.63 32.70
N PRO A 548 -30.84 14.46 32.83
CA PRO A 548 -30.98 13.40 31.85
C PRO A 548 -32.47 13.13 31.65
N VAL A 549 -32.97 13.34 30.44
CA VAL A 549 -34.22 12.73 30.02
C VAL A 549 -34.02 11.23 30.22
N ALA A 550 -34.87 10.65 31.05
CA ALA A 550 -34.87 9.21 31.31
C ALA A 550 -34.88 8.48 29.96
N GLU A 551 -33.82 7.72 29.73
CA GLU A 551 -33.76 6.71 28.69
C GLU A 551 -34.99 5.78 28.87
N PRO A 552 -35.77 5.51 27.83
CA PRO A 552 -36.85 4.55 27.91
C PRO A 552 -36.28 3.22 28.39
N ALA A 553 -36.91 2.67 29.44
CA ALA A 553 -36.53 1.38 30.01
C ALA A 553 -36.30 0.34 28.90
N PRO A 554 -35.21 -0.45 28.96
CA PRO A 554 -35.02 -1.56 28.04
C PRO A 554 -36.21 -2.50 28.20
N ALA A 555 -36.94 -2.70 27.11
CA ALA A 555 -37.94 -3.74 27.00
C ALA A 555 -37.26 -5.08 27.34
N VAL A 556 -37.81 -5.75 28.35
CA VAL A 556 -37.44 -7.12 28.70
C VAL A 556 -37.71 -7.98 27.47
N ALA A 557 -36.67 -8.31 26.72
CA ALA A 557 -36.73 -9.39 25.76
C ALA A 557 -36.99 -10.68 26.54
N ALA A 558 -38.09 -11.34 26.22
CA ALA A 558 -38.40 -12.67 26.70
C ALA A 558 -37.20 -13.62 26.42
N PRO A 559 -36.91 -14.57 27.33
CA PRO A 559 -35.82 -15.50 27.14
C PRO A 559 -36.06 -16.34 25.88
N ALA A 560 -35.10 -16.31 24.96
CA ALA A 560 -35.03 -17.25 23.86
C ALA A 560 -34.91 -18.68 24.41
N PRO A 561 -35.64 -19.66 23.86
CA PRO A 561 -35.61 -21.04 24.32
C PRO A 561 -34.21 -21.66 24.18
N ALA A 562 -33.85 -22.47 25.18
CA ALA A 562 -32.57 -23.14 25.29
C ALA A 562 -32.25 -23.99 24.04
N PRO A 563 -30.99 -24.00 23.56
CA PRO A 563 -30.54 -24.93 22.55
C PRO A 563 -30.66 -26.37 23.06
N GLN A 564 -31.33 -27.22 22.29
CA GLN A 564 -31.42 -28.65 22.55
C GLN A 564 -30.01 -29.29 22.47
N PRO A 565 -29.70 -30.28 23.32
CA PRO A 565 -28.40 -30.94 23.30
C PRO A 565 -28.16 -31.68 21.99
N ILE A 566 -27.01 -31.44 21.37
CA ILE A 566 -26.46 -32.28 20.30
C ILE A 566 -26.11 -33.62 20.93
N ALA A 567 -26.76 -34.69 20.45
CA ALA A 567 -26.42 -36.06 20.81
C ALA A 567 -25.06 -36.43 20.20
N GLU A 568 -24.19 -36.95 21.05
CA GLU A 568 -22.89 -37.52 20.74
C GLU A 568 -23.04 -38.83 19.93
N PRO A 569 -22.19 -39.10 18.92
CA PRO A 569 -22.33 -40.27 18.07
C PRO A 569 -21.80 -41.54 18.75
N ALA A 570 -22.65 -42.57 18.85
CA ALA A 570 -22.27 -43.91 19.25
C ALA A 570 -21.69 -44.73 18.07
N PRO A 571 -20.83 -45.73 18.33
CA PRO A 571 -19.80 -46.19 17.40
C PRO A 571 -20.24 -47.34 16.47
N VAL A 572 -19.43 -47.48 15.42
CA VAL A 572 -19.47 -48.46 14.33
C VAL A 572 -19.33 -49.90 14.82
N VAL A 573 -20.25 -50.79 14.43
CA VAL A 573 -20.00 -52.25 14.33
C VAL A 573 -20.64 -52.79 13.06
N ALA A 574 -19.83 -53.52 12.28
CA ALA A 574 -20.17 -54.13 11.01
C ALA A 574 -20.70 -55.57 11.17
N ALA A 575 -21.62 -55.98 10.29
CA ALA A 575 -21.71 -57.34 9.74
C ALA A 575 -22.68 -57.38 8.54
N ALA A 576 -22.18 -57.86 7.39
CA ALA A 576 -22.93 -58.29 6.18
C ALA A 576 -23.35 -59.79 6.31
N PRO A 577 -24.05 -60.49 5.36
CA PRO A 577 -24.47 -60.14 3.98
C PRO A 577 -25.88 -60.63 3.46
N ALA A 578 -26.32 -60.03 2.33
CA ALA A 578 -27.14 -60.46 1.14
C ALA A 578 -28.41 -61.38 1.27
N PRO A 579 -29.53 -61.18 0.49
CA PRO A 579 -29.55 -61.13 -0.99
C PRO A 579 -30.55 -60.14 -1.67
N ALA A 580 -30.55 -60.16 -3.02
CA ALA A 580 -30.97 -59.14 -3.98
C ALA A 580 -32.47 -59.06 -4.39
N ALA A 581 -32.84 -57.85 -4.88
CA ALA A 581 -33.52 -57.53 -6.16
C ALA A 581 -34.86 -56.72 -6.14
N ALA A 582 -34.76 -55.47 -6.63
CA ALA A 582 -35.70 -54.59 -7.39
C ALA A 582 -36.99 -54.02 -6.74
N PRO A 583 -37.58 -52.89 -7.22
CA PRO A 583 -37.17 -51.93 -8.27
C PRO A 583 -37.07 -50.45 -7.81
N ALA A 584 -36.49 -49.59 -8.66
CA ALA A 584 -36.40 -48.14 -8.47
C ALA A 584 -37.72 -47.40 -8.78
N PRO A 585 -38.09 -46.32 -8.07
CA PRO A 585 -39.06 -45.33 -8.53
C PRO A 585 -38.39 -44.09 -9.16
N ALA A 586 -39.19 -43.41 -9.98
CA ALA A 586 -38.88 -42.41 -11.02
C ALA A 586 -38.26 -41.07 -10.55
N PRO A 587 -37.61 -40.31 -11.47
CA PRO A 587 -36.95 -39.03 -11.17
C PRO A 587 -37.94 -37.89 -10.89
N GLU A 588 -37.66 -37.10 -9.85
CA GLU A 588 -38.34 -35.84 -9.55
C GLU A 588 -38.11 -34.80 -10.67
N ALA A 589 -39.18 -34.11 -11.06
CA ALA A 589 -39.16 -33.08 -12.09
C ALA A 589 -38.28 -31.87 -11.68
N ALA A 590 -37.39 -31.44 -12.58
CA ALA A 590 -36.53 -30.28 -12.38
C ALA A 590 -37.34 -28.99 -12.18
N PHE A 591 -36.94 -28.17 -11.21
CA PHE A 591 -37.56 -26.88 -10.91
C PHE A 591 -37.37 -25.89 -12.07
N ASN A 592 -38.46 -25.49 -12.72
CA ASN A 592 -38.46 -24.51 -13.82
C ASN A 592 -38.80 -23.11 -13.30
N HIS A 593 -37.81 -22.22 -13.20
CA HIS A 593 -38.00 -20.84 -12.71
C HIS A 593 -38.74 -19.91 -13.67
N ASN A 594 -39.02 -20.34 -14.91
CA ASN A 594 -39.79 -19.58 -15.91
C ASN A 594 -41.27 -19.98 -15.98
N ALA A 595 -41.72 -20.91 -15.14
CA ALA A 595 -43.10 -21.41 -15.14
C ALA A 595 -44.15 -20.32 -14.85
N TRP A 596 -43.75 -19.20 -14.26
CA TRP A 596 -44.64 -18.10 -13.87
C TRP A 596 -44.44 -16.81 -14.67
N GLY A 597 -43.78 -16.89 -15.84
CA GLY A 597 -43.49 -15.73 -16.68
C GLY A 597 -42.37 -14.86 -16.11
N ASP A 598 -42.19 -13.66 -16.66
CA ASP A 598 -41.15 -12.72 -16.18
C ASP A 598 -41.59 -12.08 -14.86
N LEU A 599 -40.90 -12.45 -13.77
CA LEU A 599 -41.14 -11.93 -12.42
C LEU A 599 -40.28 -10.70 -12.10
N THR A 600 -39.35 -10.33 -12.99
CA THR A 600 -38.47 -9.18 -12.79
C THR A 600 -39.18 -7.84 -13.02
N VAL A 601 -40.35 -7.86 -13.66
CA VAL A 601 -41.20 -6.66 -13.88
C VAL A 601 -41.92 -6.20 -12.61
N PHE A 602 -41.94 -7.02 -11.57
CA PHE A 602 -42.59 -6.73 -10.30
C PHE A 602 -41.54 -6.42 -9.23
N GLU A 603 -41.86 -5.50 -8.32
CA GLU A 603 -40.99 -5.19 -7.18
C GLU A 603 -41.00 -6.30 -6.13
N ALA A 604 -40.00 -6.32 -5.24
CA ALA A 604 -39.88 -7.38 -4.24
C ALA A 604 -41.08 -7.40 -3.27
N ASP A 605 -41.64 -6.22 -2.98
CA ASP A 605 -42.74 -6.03 -2.04
C ASP A 605 -44.10 -6.47 -2.65
N ASP A 606 -44.21 -6.51 -3.98
CA ASP A 606 -45.41 -6.94 -4.69
C ASP A 606 -45.53 -8.48 -4.82
N MET A 607 -44.53 -9.23 -4.37
CA MET A 607 -44.46 -10.68 -4.57
C MET A 607 -45.59 -11.43 -3.84
N GLU A 608 -46.05 -10.92 -2.70
CA GLU A 608 -47.16 -11.51 -1.96
C GLU A 608 -48.49 -11.38 -2.71
N TYR A 609 -48.70 -10.24 -3.38
CA TYR A 609 -49.85 -10.01 -4.24
C TYR A 609 -49.80 -10.91 -5.50
N VAL A 610 -48.64 -11.00 -6.14
CA VAL A 610 -48.45 -11.87 -7.33
C VAL A 610 -48.63 -13.35 -6.98
N ALA A 611 -48.16 -13.78 -5.81
CA ALA A 611 -48.36 -15.11 -5.28
C ALA A 611 -49.83 -15.44 -5.05
N GLY A 612 -50.58 -14.52 -4.40
CA GLY A 612 -52.01 -14.66 -4.20
C GLY A 612 -52.79 -14.78 -5.52
N LYS A 613 -52.39 -14.01 -6.55
CA LYS A 613 -53.02 -14.07 -7.87
C LYS A 613 -52.68 -15.35 -8.65
N LYS A 614 -51.47 -15.87 -8.49
CA LYS A 614 -51.00 -17.08 -9.20
C LYS A 614 -51.30 -18.38 -8.45
N GLY A 615 -51.72 -18.32 -7.18
CA GLY A 615 -51.98 -19.49 -6.35
C GLY A 615 -50.72 -20.28 -6.02
N VAL A 616 -49.58 -19.60 -5.88
CA VAL A 616 -48.25 -20.21 -5.69
C VAL A 616 -47.64 -19.67 -4.41
N ASP A 617 -46.83 -20.49 -3.74
CA ASP A 617 -46.10 -20.08 -2.55
C ASP A 617 -45.16 -18.88 -2.83
N VAL A 618 -45.18 -17.88 -1.95
CA VAL A 618 -44.42 -16.63 -2.08
C VAL A 618 -42.92 -16.91 -2.13
N ALA A 619 -42.41 -17.84 -1.32
CA ALA A 619 -40.98 -18.15 -1.29
C ALA A 619 -40.52 -18.80 -2.60
N LEU A 620 -41.40 -19.56 -3.24
CA LEU A 620 -41.14 -20.22 -4.52
C LEU A 620 -41.07 -19.21 -5.68
N LEU A 621 -41.95 -18.20 -5.70
CA LEU A 621 -41.89 -17.08 -6.64
C LEU A 621 -40.68 -16.17 -6.41
N GLN A 622 -40.32 -15.89 -5.16
CA GLN A 622 -39.11 -15.13 -4.83
C GLN A 622 -37.83 -15.86 -5.26
N ARG A 623 -37.81 -17.20 -5.14
CA ARG A 623 -36.71 -18.03 -5.68
C ARG A 623 -36.63 -17.95 -7.19
N ALA A 624 -37.77 -18.07 -7.89
CA ALA A 624 -37.84 -17.95 -9.34
C ALA A 624 -37.38 -16.57 -9.84
N ARG A 625 -37.83 -15.47 -9.20
CA ARG A 625 -37.41 -14.10 -9.50
C ARG A 625 -35.91 -13.88 -9.32
N ARG A 626 -35.31 -14.43 -8.27
CA ARG A 626 -33.84 -14.35 -8.07
C ARG A 626 -33.08 -15.04 -9.18
N LEU A 627 -33.53 -16.21 -9.63
CA LEU A 627 -32.90 -16.94 -10.74
C LEU A 627 -33.04 -16.17 -12.06
N GLN A 628 -34.19 -15.56 -12.33
CA GLN A 628 -34.38 -14.71 -13.52
C GLN A 628 -33.52 -13.43 -13.49
N LEU A 629 -33.33 -12.83 -12.32
CA LEU A 629 -32.42 -11.69 -12.17
C LEU A 629 -30.96 -12.10 -12.40
N LEU A 630 -30.57 -13.30 -11.96
CA LEU A 630 -29.24 -13.85 -12.25
C LEU A 630 -29.05 -14.12 -13.75
N ASP A 631 -30.04 -14.71 -14.42
CA ASP A 631 -29.99 -14.94 -15.87
C ASP A 631 -29.91 -13.62 -16.67
N LYS A 632 -30.61 -12.56 -16.22
CA LYS A 632 -30.52 -11.23 -16.84
C LYS A 632 -29.22 -10.47 -16.53
N GLN A 633 -28.55 -10.80 -15.43
CA GLN A 633 -27.26 -10.21 -15.05
C GLN A 633 -26.07 -10.95 -15.69
N GLY A 634 -26.27 -12.21 -16.11
CA GLY A 634 -25.29 -13.05 -16.77
C GLY A 634 -25.35 -13.05 -18.30
N ALA A 635 -26.24 -12.26 -18.91
CA ALA A 635 -26.45 -12.15 -20.36
C ALA A 635 -25.94 -10.84 -20.94
#